data_AF-A0A2G6NI84-F1
#
_entry.id   AF-A0A2G6NI84-F1
#
_cell.length_a   1.000
_cell.length_b   1.000
_cell.length_c   1.000
_cell.angle_alpha   90.00
_cell.angle_beta   90.00
_cell.angle_gamma   90.00
#
_symmetry.space_group_name_H-M   'P 1'
#
loop_
_entity.id
_entity.type
_entity.pdbx_description
1 polymer ?
#
loop_
_entity_poly.entity_id
_entity_poly.type
_entity_poly.pdbx_seq_one_letter_code
_entity_poly.pdbx_strand_id
1 'polypeptide(L)' 'MVRACFARVYAFYRDGFRRMTLGRVLWKVIIIKLVVLFGIVKFFFFPNYLNTTFETDEQRADHVIKQ' A
#
# COMPACT_ATOMS: atom_id res chain seq x y z
N MET A 1 -27.29 0.81 23.76
CA MET A 1 -27.76 -0.04 22.64
C MET A 1 -26.86 0.00 21.40
N VAL A 2 -26.47 1.17 20.89
CA VAL A 2 -25.75 1.32 19.60
C VAL A 2 -24.41 0.55 19.50
N ARG A 3 -23.58 0.57 20.56
CA ARG A 3 -22.27 -0.14 20.59
C ARG A 3 -22.37 -1.65 20.36
N ALA A 4 -23.43 -2.28 20.85
CA ALA A 4 -23.65 -3.73 20.69
C ALA A 4 -23.99 -4.11 19.23
N CYS A 5 -24.63 -3.19 18.50
CA CYS A 5 -25.00 -3.41 17.10
C CYS A 5 -23.74 -3.38 16.21
N PHE A 6 -22.88 -2.38 16.39
CA PHE A 6 -21.60 -2.28 15.67
C PHE A 6 -20.69 -3.49 15.93
N ALA A 7 -20.60 -3.95 17.18
CA ALA A 7 -19.82 -5.15 17.52
C ALA A 7 -20.34 -6.40 16.81
N ARG A 8 -21.67 -6.52 16.66
CA ARG A 8 -22.32 -7.66 15.99
C ARG A 8 -22.10 -7.63 14.48
N VAL A 9 -22.21 -6.46 13.86
CA VAL A 9 -21.91 -6.27 12.43
C VAL A 9 -20.43 -6.60 12.15
N TYR A 10 -19.51 -6.10 12.97
CA TYR A 10 -18.09 -6.44 12.86
C TYR A 10 -17.83 -7.94 12.99
N ALA A 11 -18.42 -8.59 14.00
CA ALA A 11 -18.27 -10.03 14.21
C ALA A 11 -18.79 -10.84 13.01
N PHE A 12 -19.95 -10.48 12.45
CA PHE A 12 -20.52 -11.12 11.27
C PHE A 12 -19.59 -11.02 10.05
N TYR A 13 -19.09 -9.82 9.74
CA TYR A 13 -18.15 -9.63 8.63
C TYR A 13 -16.83 -10.39 8.86
N ARG A 14 -16.28 -10.32 10.08
CA ARG A 14 -15.05 -11.03 10.45
C ARG A 14 -15.22 -12.55 10.34
N ASP A 15 -16.32 -13.09 10.86
CA ASP A 15 -16.57 -14.54 10.84
C ASP A 15 -16.95 -15.05 9.45
N GLY A 16 -17.71 -14.27 8.67
CA GLY A 16 -17.97 -14.54 7.26
C GLY A 16 -16.68 -14.58 6.45
N PHE A 17 -15.86 -13.54 6.57
CA PHE A 17 -14.57 -13.45 5.88
C PHE A 17 -13.61 -14.60 6.25
N ARG A 18 -13.57 -14.96 7.55
CA ARG A 18 -12.76 -16.08 8.05
C ARG A 18 -13.27 -17.45 7.63
N ARG A 19 -14.56 -17.60 7.34
CA ARG A 19 -15.12 -18.87 6.80
C ARG A 19 -14.99 -18.97 5.28
N MET A 20 -14.82 -17.85 4.58
CA MET A 20 -14.71 -17.83 3.10
C MET A 20 -13.31 -18.18 2.60
N THR A 21 -13.16 -19.36 1.98
CA THR A 21 -11.92 -19.78 1.29
C THR A 21 -11.65 -18.92 0.05
N LEU A 22 -12.66 -18.74 -0.81
CA LEU A 22 -12.54 -17.94 -2.04
C LEU A 22 -12.22 -16.47 -1.74
N GLY A 23 -12.89 -15.85 -0.76
CA GLY A 23 -12.65 -14.46 -0.38
C GLY A 23 -11.22 -14.20 0.11
N ARG A 24 -10.66 -15.12 0.91
CA ARG A 24 -9.25 -15.03 1.33
C ARG A 24 -8.29 -15.14 0.16
N VAL A 25 -8.56 -16.05 -0.78
CA VAL A 25 -7.74 -16.21 -1.99
C VAL A 25 -7.81 -14.94 -2.83
N LEU A 26 -8.99 -14.38 -3.05
CA LEU A 26 -9.18 -13.15 -3.82
C LEU A 26 -8.45 -11.97 -3.17
N TRP A 27 -8.55 -11.81 -1.86
CA TRP A 27 -7.82 -10.77 -1.13
C TRP A 27 -6.30 -10.95 -1.22
N LYS A 28 -5.79 -12.18 -1.15
CA LYS A 28 -4.36 -12.44 -1.39
C LYS A 28 -3.95 -12.00 -2.80
N VAL A 29 -4.76 -12.34 -3.81
CA VAL A 29 -4.50 -11.93 -5.21
C VAL A 29 -4.49 -10.41 -5.33
N ILE A 30 -5.45 -9.71 -4.71
CA ILE A 30 -5.50 -8.24 -4.71
C ILE A 30 -4.26 -7.65 -4.06
N ILE A 31 -3.87 -8.15 -2.88
CA ILE A 31 -2.67 -7.68 -2.16
C ILE A 31 -1.42 -7.87 -3.02
N ILE A 32 -1.24 -9.06 -3.61
CA ILE A 32 -0.12 -9.34 -4.51
C ILE A 32 -0.13 -8.35 -5.68
N LYS A 33 -1.29 -8.14 -6.30
CA LYS A 33 -1.43 -7.23 -7.44
C LYS A 33 -1.09 -5.79 -7.06
N LEU A 34 -1.52 -5.32 -5.89
CA LEU A 34 -1.18 -4.00 -5.35
C LEU A 34 0.32 -3.87 -5.06
N VAL A 35 0.95 -4.88 -4.45
CA VAL A 35 2.39 -4.89 -4.19
C VAL A 35 3.17 -4.88 -5.50
N VAL A 36 2.76 -5.65 -6.50
CA VAL A 36 3.39 -5.69 -7.82
C VAL A 36 3.21 -4.37 -8.56
N LEU A 37 2.00 -3.79 -8.58
CA LEU A 37 1.75 -2.49 -9.18
C LEU A 37 2.59 -1.40 -8.52
N PHE A 38 2.58 -1.33 -7.19
CA PHE A 38 3.35 -0.34 -6.45
C PHE A 38 4.85 -0.57 -6.59
N GLY A 39 5.29 -1.83 -6.58
CA GLY A 39 6.69 -2.22 -6.75
C GLY A 39 7.23 -1.89 -8.13
N ILE A 40 6.50 -2.22 -9.20
CA ILE A 40 6.87 -1.90 -10.58
C ILE A 40 6.88 -0.38 -10.77
N VAL A 41 5.81 0.32 -10.36
CA VAL A 41 5.75 1.79 -10.48
C VAL A 41 6.92 2.42 -9.71
N LYS A 42 7.16 2.00 -8.46
CA LYS A 42 8.28 2.51 -7.66
C LYS A 42 9.63 2.23 -8.31
N PHE A 43 9.87 1.00 -8.77
CA PHE A 43 11.16 0.59 -9.30
C PHE A 43 11.47 1.19 -10.69
N PHE A 44 10.47 1.22 -11.58
CA PHE A 44 10.64 1.72 -12.94
C PHE A 44 10.45 3.24 -13.09
N PHE A 45 9.60 3.88 -12.29
CA PHE A 45 9.40 5.34 -12.35
C PHE A 45 10.25 6.11 -11.35
N PHE A 46 10.85 5.45 -10.34
CA PHE A 46 11.84 6.06 -9.44
C PHE A 46 13.21 5.35 -9.44
N PRO A 47 13.80 4.98 -10.60
CA PRO A 47 15.16 4.49 -10.64
C PRO A 47 16.08 5.68 -10.40
N ASN A 48 16.70 5.75 -9.22
CA ASN A 48 17.85 6.62 -8.94
C ASN A 48 17.72 8.09 -9.41
N TYR A 49 16.51 8.68 -9.48
CA TYR A 49 16.33 10.07 -9.92
C TYR A 49 17.16 11.07 -9.10
N LEU A 50 17.57 10.65 -7.91
CA LEU A 50 18.32 11.43 -6.95
C LEU A 50 19.82 11.06 -6.84
N ASN A 51 20.29 9.95 -7.42
CA ASN A 51 21.65 9.44 -7.13
C ASN A 51 22.67 9.62 -8.26
N THR A 52 22.28 10.14 -9.42
CA THR A 52 23.18 10.16 -10.59
C THR A 52 23.80 11.52 -10.89
N THR A 53 23.43 12.60 -10.17
CA THR A 53 23.86 13.97 -10.53
C THR A 53 24.41 14.79 -9.36
N PHE A 54 24.25 14.37 -8.10
CA PHE A 54 24.67 15.16 -6.94
C PHE A 54 25.36 14.30 -5.89
N GLU A 55 26.54 14.72 -5.44
CA GLU A 55 27.41 14.00 -4.49
C GLU A 55 26.91 14.08 -3.03
N THR A 56 26.01 15.01 -2.71
CA THR A 56 25.48 15.22 -1.34
C THR A 56 23.95 15.35 -1.30
N ASP A 57 23.33 14.74 -0.29
CA ASP A 57 21.87 14.73 -0.08
C ASP A 57 21.28 16.15 0.07
N GLU A 58 22.07 17.12 0.57
CA GLU A 58 21.67 18.51 0.83
C GLU A 58 21.46 19.33 -0.45
N GLN A 59 22.38 19.24 -1.43
CA GLN A 59 22.25 19.97 -2.71
C GLN A 59 21.01 19.56 -3.50
N ARG A 60 20.58 18.33 -3.28
CA ARG A 60 19.50 17.69 -3.99
C ARG A 60 18.11 18.08 -3.46
N ALA A 61 18.01 18.30 -2.15
CA ALA A 61 16.80 18.87 -1.53
C ALA A 61 16.60 20.32 -1.98
N ASP A 62 17.69 21.08 -2.11
CA ASP A 62 17.66 22.50 -2.46
C ASP A 62 17.19 22.76 -3.91
N HIS A 63 17.44 21.83 -4.84
CA HIS A 63 16.97 21.92 -6.23
C HIS A 63 15.47 21.63 -6.38
N VAL A 64 14.93 20.67 -5.62
CA VAL A 64 13.50 20.31 -5.65
C VAL A 64 12.63 21.37 -4.96
N ILE A 65 13.17 22.07 -3.95
CA ILE A 65 12.45 23.12 -3.22
C ILE A 65 12.38 24.44 -4.00
N LYS A 66 13.30 24.67 -4.95
CA LYS A 66 13.37 25.91 -5.75
C LYS A 66 12.64 25.82 -7.10
N GLN A 67 12.14 24.66 -7.51
CA GLN A 67 11.24 24.50 -8.68
C GLN A 67 9.77 24.57 -8.28
#